data_AF-A0ABD0MT08-F1
#
_entry.id   AF-A0ABD0MT08-F1
#
_cell.length_a   1.000
_cell.length_b   1.000
_cell.length_c   1.000
_cell.angle_alpha   90.00
_cell.angle_beta   90.00
_cell.angle_gamma   90.00
#
_symmetry.space_group_name_H-M   'P 1'
#
loop_
_entity.id
_entity.type
_entity.pdbx_description
1 polymer ?
#
loop_
_entity_poly.entity_id
_entity_poly.type
_entity_poly.pdbx_seq_one_letter_code
_entity_poly.pdbx_strand_id
1 'polypeptide(L)'
;MFVTCFGFRSFLIFFHSFCHLSASYLPVPGGEAYQFVYVDERGEICAVSSQFTFCAPRPLDELVTLEQENNGGEEEEGDDLLVVVPKALILQNLLEGCQHELHELRKRFETADAEVERERKRWKTERDEFERVQNEMRSQIDELKFNLRQSHEKNEELKQKQKDVQSTHGDIAAELSGLLAERDENRQRIKELEQDAATLTQQKLDIEAELDRMKERVKKMTIQRRDEENERRDLQIENEQAHAELRTLQERLEASERSTEALRRDLSELGSLQSHSHAELHQVRLQTAQMSLQLSQANLALREGQATWAQERETLRQSAELDKDRILKLSRELQKKEEWLQEERTEREKLEVELGNEKDCNRVNIP
;
A
#
# COMPACT_ATOMS: atom_id res chain seq x y z
N MET A 1 85.75 16.97 103.68
CA MET A 1 85.20 17.00 105.05
C MET A 1 83.73 16.61 104.93
N PHE A 2 83.15 15.51 105.42
CA PHE A 2 83.44 14.61 106.54
C PHE A 2 84.07 15.28 107.74
N VAL A 3 83.24 15.63 108.72
CA VAL A 3 83.47 15.60 110.19
C VAL A 3 82.05 15.64 110.80
N THR A 4 81.38 14.53 111.18
CA THR A 4 81.41 13.82 112.48
C THR A 4 81.32 14.75 113.69
N CYS A 5 80.33 14.69 114.58
CA CYS A 5 80.28 13.80 115.77
C CYS A 5 79.06 14.24 116.62
N PHE A 6 78.19 13.32 117.03
CA PHE A 6 78.18 12.64 118.34
C PHE A 6 77.95 13.57 119.55
N GLY A 7 76.93 13.27 120.37
CA GLY A 7 76.99 13.64 121.78
C GLY A 7 75.67 13.78 122.55
N PHE A 8 75.30 12.70 123.23
CA PHE A 8 74.60 12.65 124.53
C PHE A 8 73.09 12.93 124.65
N ARG A 9 72.40 11.79 124.88
CA ARG A 9 71.15 11.60 125.60
C ARG A 9 71.15 12.29 126.97
N SER A 10 70.04 12.93 127.30
CA SER A 10 69.52 12.98 128.68
C SER A 10 68.02 12.73 128.66
N PHE A 11 67.64 11.59 129.24
CA PHE A 11 66.29 11.29 129.69
C PHE A 11 65.93 12.29 130.80
N LEU A 12 64.87 13.06 130.62
CA LEU A 12 64.19 13.73 131.73
C LEU A 12 62.78 13.16 131.84
N ILE A 13 62.61 12.28 132.82
CA ILE A 13 61.33 11.80 133.29
C ILE A 13 60.71 12.95 134.10
N PHE A 14 59.64 13.55 133.60
CA PHE A 14 58.81 14.48 134.37
C PHE A 14 57.80 13.65 135.19
N PHE A 15 58.20 13.30 136.42
CA PHE A 15 57.25 12.88 137.46
C PHE A 15 56.83 14.13 138.23
N HIS A 16 55.61 14.59 137.98
CA HIS A 16 54.97 15.67 138.73
C HIS A 16 54.19 15.02 139.87
N SER A 17 54.83 14.83 141.03
CA SER A 17 54.13 14.48 142.27
C SER A 17 54.99 14.85 143.48
N PHE A 18 54.51 15.86 144.22
CA PHE A 18 55.10 16.40 145.44
C PHE A 18 54.93 15.36 146.57
N CYS A 19 56.02 14.74 147.01
CA CYS A 19 56.07 13.92 148.22
C CYS A 19 57.18 14.45 149.13
N HIS A 20 56.80 14.90 150.33
CA HIS A 20 57.70 15.36 151.38
C HIS A 20 58.60 14.21 151.86
N LEU A 21 59.83 14.13 151.35
CA LEU A 21 60.89 13.29 151.91
C LEU A 21 61.64 14.11 152.98
N SER A 22 61.31 13.91 154.25
CA SER A 22 62.06 14.45 155.39
C SER A 22 63.46 13.83 155.45
N ALA A 23 64.46 14.54 154.95
CA ALA A 23 65.86 14.10 154.94
C ALA A 23 66.50 14.31 156.34
N SER A 24 66.24 13.40 157.28
CA SER A 24 66.81 13.41 158.64
C SER A 24 68.28 12.94 158.73
N TYR A 25 69.00 12.85 157.61
CA TYR A 25 70.40 12.41 157.54
C TYR A 25 71.35 13.52 157.05
N LEU A 26 70.81 14.68 156.67
CA LEU A 26 71.59 15.85 156.29
C LEU A 26 71.78 16.73 157.54
N PRO A 27 73.00 17.23 157.79
CA PRO A 27 73.28 18.06 158.96
C PRO A 27 72.33 19.26 158.98
N VAL A 28 71.62 19.42 160.09
CA VAL A 28 70.57 20.42 160.21
C VAL A 28 71.24 21.77 160.35
N PRO A 29 70.86 22.78 159.54
CA PRO A 29 71.44 24.09 159.67
C PRO A 29 71.11 24.70 161.05
N GLY A 30 72.13 24.95 161.86
CA GLY A 30 71.95 25.33 163.26
C GLY A 30 73.25 25.36 164.06
N GLY A 31 73.14 25.66 165.36
CA GLY A 31 74.29 25.78 166.27
C GLY A 31 74.94 24.46 166.68
N GLU A 32 74.46 23.32 166.18
CA GLU A 32 75.05 22.00 166.46
C GLU A 32 76.32 21.79 165.64
N ALA A 33 77.43 21.58 166.34
CA ALA A 33 78.74 21.46 165.73
C ALA A 33 79.04 20.00 165.34
N TYR A 34 79.26 19.78 164.05
CA TYR A 34 79.55 18.49 163.46
C TYR A 34 81.06 18.31 163.32
N GLN A 35 81.57 17.11 163.60
CA GLN A 35 82.96 16.72 163.30
C GLN A 35 82.97 15.45 162.48
N PHE A 36 83.93 15.34 161.57
CA PHE A 36 84.25 14.07 160.95
C PHE A 36 85.13 13.24 161.89
N VAL A 37 84.71 11.99 162.11
CA VAL A 37 85.45 10.96 162.84
C VAL A 37 85.93 9.95 161.81
N TYR A 38 87.23 9.71 161.76
CA TYR A 38 87.87 8.73 160.89
C TYR A 38 88.12 7.44 161.68
N VAL A 39 87.55 6.35 161.19
CA VAL A 39 87.57 5.01 161.80
C VAL A 39 88.35 4.06 160.88
N ASP A 40 89.20 3.20 161.43
CA ASP A 40 89.94 2.20 160.64
C ASP A 40 89.08 1.01 160.20
N GLU A 41 89.69 0.07 159.48
CA GLU A 41 89.07 -1.17 159.01
C GLU A 41 88.57 -2.08 160.14
N ARG A 42 89.05 -1.89 161.38
CA ARG A 42 88.59 -2.61 162.58
C ARG A 42 87.48 -1.84 163.32
N GLY A 43 87.12 -0.66 162.83
CA GLY A 43 86.09 0.19 163.41
C GLY A 43 86.56 1.00 164.61
N GLU A 44 87.88 1.14 164.84
CA GLU A 44 88.42 1.96 165.91
C GLU A 44 88.76 3.37 165.41
N ILE A 45 88.47 4.38 166.24
CA ILE A 45 88.62 5.79 165.86
C ILE A 45 90.11 6.14 165.85
N CYS A 46 90.63 6.49 164.67
CA CYS A 46 92.04 6.81 164.47
C CYS A 46 92.33 8.30 164.41
N ALA A 47 91.37 9.12 164.00
CA ALA A 47 91.50 10.57 164.00
C ALA A 47 90.12 11.26 164.03
N VAL A 48 90.05 12.48 164.54
CA VAL A 48 88.84 13.30 164.54
C VAL A 48 89.19 14.72 164.11
N SER A 49 88.39 15.29 163.20
CA SER A 49 88.53 16.68 162.71
C SER A 49 87.95 17.71 163.68
N SER A 50 88.29 18.98 163.47
CA SER A 50 87.70 20.13 164.18
C SER A 50 86.22 20.33 163.83
N GLN A 51 85.40 20.67 164.83
CA GLN A 51 83.96 20.84 164.67
C GLN A 51 83.55 22.06 163.81
N PHE A 52 82.48 21.96 163.01
CA PHE A 52 81.90 23.01 162.14
C PHE A 52 80.36 22.92 162.03
N THR A 53 79.67 23.99 161.60
CA THR A 53 78.19 24.09 161.51
C THR A 53 77.70 24.41 160.08
N PHE A 54 76.43 24.10 159.76
CA PHE A 54 75.77 24.41 158.47
C PHE A 54 74.69 25.51 158.62
N CYS A 55 74.40 26.30 157.57
CA CYS A 55 73.40 27.39 157.54
C CYS A 55 72.35 27.22 156.42
N ALA A 56 71.08 27.61 156.65
CA ALA A 56 69.98 27.45 155.68
C ALA A 56 69.88 28.62 154.68
N PRO A 57 69.54 28.37 153.39
CA PRO A 57 69.45 29.41 152.35
C PRO A 57 68.20 30.31 152.49
N ARG A 58 68.32 31.61 152.16
CA ARG A 58 67.26 32.65 152.29
C ARG A 58 66.42 32.84 151.00
N PRO A 59 65.17 33.37 151.08
CA PRO A 59 64.28 33.53 149.93
C PRO A 59 64.78 34.59 148.93
N LEU A 60 64.69 34.26 147.63
CA LEU A 60 65.13 35.09 146.51
C LEU A 60 64.04 36.12 146.12
N ASP A 61 64.15 37.32 146.67
CA ASP A 61 63.75 38.52 145.93
C ASP A 61 64.81 38.72 144.82
N GLU A 62 64.69 37.94 143.74
CA GLU A 62 65.49 38.11 142.52
C GLU A 62 64.99 39.36 141.80
N LEU A 63 65.40 40.48 142.36
CA LEU A 63 65.17 41.81 141.85
C LEU A 63 66.10 42.02 140.66
N VAL A 64 65.53 42.40 139.52
CA VAL A 64 66.27 42.68 138.30
C VAL A 64 66.24 44.19 138.09
N THR A 65 67.43 44.78 137.97
CA THR A 65 67.60 46.18 137.59
C THR A 65 67.34 46.29 136.09
N LEU A 66 66.23 46.92 135.71
CA LEU A 66 66.01 47.34 134.34
C LEU A 66 66.47 48.79 134.22
N GLU A 67 67.30 49.06 133.22
CA GLU A 67 67.60 50.43 132.79
C GLU A 67 66.31 51.00 132.18
N GLN A 68 65.80 52.07 132.75
CA GLN A 68 64.67 52.78 132.19
C GLN A 68 65.18 53.53 130.96
N GLU A 69 65.00 52.96 129.76
CA GLU A 69 65.22 53.71 128.51
C GLU A 69 64.28 54.92 128.52
N ASN A 70 64.84 56.08 128.90
CA ASN A 70 64.13 57.34 128.94
C ASN A 70 63.84 57.74 127.49
N ASN A 71 62.61 57.47 127.06
CA ASN A 71 62.13 57.73 125.72
C ASN A 71 62.07 59.25 125.47
N GLY A 72 63.18 59.81 125.01
CA GLY A 72 63.25 60.99 124.17
C GLY A 72 62.96 62.35 124.83
N GLY A 73 64.05 63.04 125.20
CA GLY A 73 64.17 64.51 125.25
C GLY A 73 63.70 65.16 126.55
N GLU A 74 64.47 65.95 127.29
CA GLU A 74 65.70 66.71 127.01
C GLU A 74 66.45 66.89 128.34
N GLU A 75 67.78 66.91 128.26
CA GLU A 75 68.78 67.49 129.17
C GLU A 75 68.41 67.68 130.66
N GLU A 76 68.78 66.71 131.50
CA GLU A 76 69.35 67.00 132.82
C GLU A 76 70.24 65.82 133.24
N GLU A 77 71.49 66.13 133.56
CA GLU A 77 72.49 65.22 134.13
C GLU A 77 72.00 64.79 135.52
N GLY A 78 71.20 63.73 135.55
CA GLY A 78 70.53 63.24 136.75
C GLY A 78 70.33 61.73 136.66
N ASP A 79 71.22 61.01 137.33
CA ASP A 79 71.18 59.60 137.74
C ASP A 79 70.31 58.67 136.87
N ASP A 80 70.94 57.81 136.07
CA ASP A 80 70.31 56.62 135.49
C ASP A 80 69.70 55.78 136.62
N LEU A 81 68.42 56.04 136.88
CA LEU A 81 67.69 55.45 137.99
C LEU A 81 67.35 54.01 137.59
N LEU A 82 68.19 53.07 138.01
CA LEU A 82 67.93 51.64 137.83
C LEU A 82 66.65 51.28 138.56
N VAL A 83 65.57 51.05 137.80
CA VAL A 83 64.29 50.66 138.37
C VAL A 83 64.40 49.19 138.75
N VAL A 84 64.41 48.94 140.06
CA VAL A 84 64.48 47.60 140.63
C VAL A 84 63.08 47.02 140.66
N VAL A 85 62.79 46.17 139.67
CA VAL A 85 61.47 45.55 139.53
C VAL A 85 61.56 44.06 139.85
N PRO A 86 60.58 43.47 140.57
CA PRO A 86 60.51 42.04 140.72
C PRO A 86 60.47 41.35 139.35
N LYS A 87 61.34 40.36 139.13
CA LYS A 87 61.39 39.55 137.90
C LYS A 87 60.02 38.99 137.48
N ALA A 88 59.13 38.71 138.43
CA ALA A 88 57.77 38.26 138.17
C ALA A 88 56.93 39.28 137.38
N LEU A 89 57.10 40.59 137.63
CA LEU A 89 56.37 41.64 136.91
C LEU A 89 56.87 41.77 135.46
N ILE A 90 58.19 41.63 135.25
CA ILE A 90 58.78 41.60 133.91
C ILE A 90 58.22 40.42 133.10
N LEU A 91 58.16 39.23 133.71
CA LEU A 91 57.59 38.04 133.08
C LEU A 91 56.09 38.18 132.79
N GLN A 92 55.34 38.85 133.65
CA GLN A 92 53.91 39.14 133.41
C GLN A 92 53.73 40.07 132.21
N ASN A 93 54.48 41.17 132.13
CA ASN A 93 54.43 42.08 130.98
C ASN A 93 54.83 41.38 129.69
N LEU A 94 55.86 40.53 129.72
CA LEU A 94 56.25 39.70 128.56
C LEU A 94 55.17 38.70 128.17
N LEU A 95 54.50 38.06 129.14
CA LEU A 95 53.38 37.14 128.89
C LEU A 95 52.18 37.87 128.27
N GLU A 96 51.79 39.02 128.82
CA GLU A 96 50.71 39.87 128.28
C GLU A 96 51.05 40.36 126.87
N GLY A 97 52.31 40.75 126.62
CA GLY A 97 52.82 41.07 125.29
C GLY A 97 52.71 39.91 124.32
N CYS A 98 53.18 38.72 124.71
CA CYS A 98 53.08 37.51 123.89
C CYS A 98 51.61 37.12 123.62
N GLN A 99 50.71 37.27 124.61
CA GLN A 99 49.29 36.99 124.44
C GLN A 99 48.63 37.99 123.49
N HIS A 100 48.98 39.27 123.57
CA HIS A 100 48.50 40.29 122.65
C HIS A 100 48.99 40.04 121.22
N GLU A 101 50.28 39.73 121.04
CA GLU A 101 50.86 39.34 119.76
C GLU A 101 50.20 38.09 119.17
N LEU A 102 49.94 37.06 120.00
CA LEU A 102 49.23 35.86 119.57
C LEU A 102 47.78 36.15 119.15
N HIS A 103 47.09 37.07 119.82
CA HIS A 103 45.74 37.49 119.46
C HIS A 103 45.73 38.27 118.14
N GLU A 104 46.63 39.23 117.99
CA GLU A 104 46.78 40.00 116.75
C GLU A 104 47.19 39.10 115.57
N LEU A 105 48.09 38.15 115.79
CA LEU A 105 48.48 37.18 114.77
C LEU A 105 47.31 36.26 114.40
N ARG A 106 46.50 35.82 115.37
CA ARG A 106 45.28 35.03 115.12
C ARG A 106 44.28 35.82 114.29
N LYS A 107 44.00 37.07 114.65
CA LYS A 107 43.10 37.95 113.92
C LYS A 107 43.58 38.19 112.50
N ARG A 108 44.89 38.43 112.30
CA ARG A 108 45.52 38.55 110.98
C ARG A 108 45.36 37.26 110.17
N PHE A 109 45.56 36.10 110.79
CA PHE A 109 45.37 34.81 110.15
C PHE A 109 43.90 34.61 109.73
N GLU A 110 42.93 34.92 110.60
CA GLU A 110 41.50 34.84 110.28
C GLU A 110 41.11 35.80 109.14
N THR A 111 41.65 37.02 109.10
CA THR A 111 41.42 37.95 107.99
C THR A 111 42.03 37.44 106.68
N ALA A 112 43.24 36.88 106.74
CA ALA A 112 43.91 36.32 105.57
C ALA A 112 43.18 35.07 105.05
N ASP A 113 42.73 34.19 105.94
CA ASP A 113 41.94 33.00 105.60
C ASP A 113 40.59 33.41 104.96
N ALA A 114 39.92 34.41 105.52
CA ALA A 114 38.71 34.99 104.93
C ALA A 114 38.97 35.64 103.56
N GLU A 115 40.15 36.24 103.34
CA GLU A 115 40.57 36.76 102.03
C GLU A 115 40.78 35.64 101.02
N VAL A 116 41.48 34.57 101.41
CA VAL A 116 41.71 33.39 100.57
C VAL A 116 40.39 32.73 100.19
N GLU A 117 39.45 32.56 101.13
CA GLU A 117 38.13 32.00 100.82
C GLU A 117 37.28 32.90 99.93
N ARG A 118 37.40 34.23 100.08
CA ARG A 118 36.76 35.18 99.16
C ARG A 118 37.35 35.08 97.75
N GLU A 119 38.67 35.02 97.61
CA GLU A 119 39.32 34.80 96.32
C GLU A 119 38.94 33.45 95.71
N ARG A 120 38.95 32.37 96.50
CA ARG A 120 38.52 31.04 96.03
C ARG A 120 37.09 31.08 95.49
N LYS A 121 36.17 31.78 96.16
CA LYS A 121 34.79 31.96 95.69
C LYS A 121 34.75 32.77 94.38
N ARG A 122 35.52 33.86 94.28
CA ARG A 122 35.64 34.64 93.03
C ARG A 122 36.18 33.82 91.87
N TRP A 123 37.32 33.14 92.08
CA TRP A 123 37.90 32.24 91.09
C TRP A 123 36.94 31.15 90.66
N LYS A 124 36.15 30.61 91.60
CA LYS A 124 35.12 29.61 91.28
C LYS A 124 34.02 30.21 90.40
N THR A 125 33.48 31.39 90.73
CA THR A 125 32.43 32.03 89.92
C THR A 125 32.94 32.41 88.53
N GLU A 126 34.15 32.98 88.41
CA GLU A 126 34.75 33.32 87.12
C GLU A 126 34.99 32.08 86.26
N ARG A 127 35.46 30.99 86.88
CA ARG A 127 35.63 29.71 86.20
C ARG A 127 34.31 29.12 85.71
N ASP A 128 33.30 29.10 86.57
CA ASP A 128 31.98 28.55 86.21
C ASP A 128 31.29 29.42 85.13
N GLU A 129 31.49 30.74 85.15
CA GLU A 129 31.05 31.66 84.09
C GLU A 129 31.80 31.42 82.78
N PHE A 130 33.12 31.26 82.82
CA PHE A 130 33.94 30.94 81.65
C PHE A 130 33.53 29.59 81.05
N GLU A 131 33.29 28.58 81.87
CA GLU A 131 32.81 27.26 81.44
C GLU A 131 31.42 27.35 80.79
N ARG A 132 30.51 28.16 81.34
CA ARG A 132 29.19 28.42 80.74
C ARG A 132 29.34 29.05 79.35
N VAL A 133 30.18 30.07 79.20
CA VAL A 133 30.41 30.72 77.89
C VAL A 133 31.06 29.74 76.91
N GLN A 134 32.03 28.94 77.36
CA GLN A 134 32.65 27.93 76.51
C GLN A 134 31.64 26.89 76.04
N ASN A 135 30.73 26.43 76.90
CA ASN A 135 29.69 25.46 76.55
C ASN A 135 28.64 26.06 75.60
N GLU A 136 28.28 27.32 75.76
CA GLU A 136 27.40 28.04 74.83
C GLU A 136 28.04 28.15 73.44
N MET A 137 29.30 28.59 73.37
CA MET A 137 30.04 28.66 72.10
C MET A 137 30.18 27.28 71.46
N ARG A 138 30.42 26.22 72.26
CA ARG A 138 30.48 24.84 71.76
C ARG A 138 29.15 24.40 71.17
N SER A 139 28.03 24.66 71.87
CA SER A 139 26.68 24.36 71.38
C SER A 139 26.38 25.09 70.07
N GLN A 140 26.73 26.38 69.97
CA GLN A 140 26.57 27.17 68.74
C GLN A 140 27.41 26.62 67.59
N ILE A 141 28.66 26.21 67.85
CA ILE A 141 29.52 25.58 66.85
C ILE A 141 28.89 24.28 66.36
N ASP A 142 28.35 23.45 67.24
CA ASP A 142 27.74 22.17 66.88
C ASP A 142 26.42 22.35 66.12
N GLU A 143 25.61 23.35 66.48
CA GLU A 143 24.41 23.74 65.75
C GLU A 143 24.74 24.24 64.34
N LEU A 144 25.71 25.15 64.21
CA LEU A 144 26.17 25.65 62.90
C LEU A 144 26.72 24.51 62.02
N LYS A 145 27.48 23.58 62.61
CA LYS A 145 27.97 22.39 61.89
C LYS A 145 26.82 21.49 61.45
N PHE A 146 25.82 21.28 62.30
CA PHE A 146 24.63 20.50 61.94
C PHE A 146 23.85 21.14 60.80
N ASN A 147 23.59 22.45 60.88
CA ASN A 147 22.90 23.22 59.85
C ASN A 147 23.67 23.20 58.52
N LEU A 148 25.00 23.33 58.56
CA LEU A 148 25.84 23.23 57.37
C LEU A 148 25.77 21.84 56.73
N ARG A 149 25.82 20.77 57.52
CA ARG A 149 25.64 19.39 57.03
C ARG A 149 24.28 19.21 56.37
N GLN A 150 23.21 19.65 57.02
CA GLN A 150 21.86 19.53 56.47
C GLN A 150 21.69 20.35 55.18
N SER A 151 22.27 21.56 55.12
CA SER A 151 22.25 22.37 53.89
C SER A 151 23.03 21.70 52.76
N HIS A 152 24.17 21.09 53.06
CA HIS A 152 24.97 20.32 52.10
C HIS A 152 24.21 19.11 51.57
N GLU A 153 23.59 18.31 52.45
CA GLU A 153 22.75 17.17 52.06
C GLU A 153 21.60 17.59 51.13
N LYS A 154 20.85 18.65 51.49
CA LYS A 154 19.80 19.22 50.62
C LYS A 154 20.35 19.67 49.26
N ASN A 155 21.56 20.24 49.23
CA ASN A 155 22.19 20.67 47.98
C ASN A 155 22.54 19.46 47.10
N GLU A 156 23.11 18.40 47.66
CA GLU A 156 23.40 17.16 46.92
C GLU A 156 22.11 16.48 46.41
N GLU A 157 21.04 16.45 47.21
CA GLU A 157 19.73 15.97 46.75
C GLU A 157 19.19 16.79 45.58
N LEU A 158 19.27 18.13 45.64
CA LEU A 158 18.83 19.01 44.55
C LEU A 158 19.70 18.82 43.30
N LYS A 159 21.01 18.66 43.45
CA LYS A 159 21.91 18.34 42.33
C LYS A 159 21.56 17.01 41.68
N GLN A 160 21.24 15.99 42.48
CA GLN A 160 20.84 14.69 41.93
C GLN A 160 19.50 14.81 41.17
N LYS A 161 18.49 15.45 41.77
CA LYS A 161 17.22 15.73 41.10
C LYS A 161 17.41 16.54 39.80
N GLN A 162 18.33 17.50 39.79
CA GLN A 162 18.67 18.26 38.59
C GLN A 162 19.26 17.37 37.50
N LYS A 163 20.16 16.45 37.83
CA LYS A 163 20.72 15.48 36.87
C LYS A 163 19.64 14.56 36.31
N ASP A 164 18.75 14.05 37.16
CA ASP A 164 17.65 13.18 36.74
C ASP A 164 16.68 13.92 35.79
N VAL A 165 16.36 15.18 36.10
CA VAL A 165 15.57 16.05 35.21
C VAL A 165 16.30 16.32 33.91
N GLN A 166 17.62 16.53 33.93
CA GLN A 166 18.41 16.72 32.70
C GLN A 166 18.44 15.46 31.84
N SER A 167 18.55 14.26 32.44
CA SER A 167 18.47 13.00 31.72
C SER A 167 17.12 12.83 31.05
N THR A 168 16.03 12.96 31.81
CA THR A 168 14.66 12.82 31.28
C THR A 168 14.34 13.89 30.24
N HIS A 169 14.83 15.13 30.40
CA HIS A 169 14.73 16.15 29.37
C HIS A 169 15.47 15.74 28.09
N GLY A 170 16.65 15.15 28.20
CA GLY A 170 17.41 14.60 27.06
C GLY A 170 16.63 13.51 26.32
N ASP A 171 16.04 12.57 27.07
CA ASP A 171 15.23 11.48 26.51
C ASP A 171 13.99 12.03 25.79
N ILE A 172 13.25 12.95 26.43
CA ILE A 172 12.08 13.61 25.83
C ILE A 172 12.48 14.41 24.58
N ALA A 173 13.63 15.08 24.58
CA ALA A 173 14.10 15.82 23.40
C ALA A 173 14.45 14.88 22.23
N ALA A 174 15.01 13.70 22.52
CA ALA A 174 15.27 12.68 21.52
C ALA A 174 13.98 12.08 20.96
N GLU A 175 13.00 11.75 21.81
CA GLU A 175 11.67 11.29 21.39
C GLU A 175 10.94 12.33 20.53
N LEU A 176 10.96 13.60 20.95
CA LEU A 176 10.38 14.70 20.17
C LEU A 176 11.03 14.80 18.79
N SER A 177 12.36 14.71 18.72
CA SER A 177 13.08 14.74 17.45
C SER A 177 12.73 13.55 16.55
N GLY A 178 12.59 12.36 17.13
CA GLY A 178 12.14 11.15 16.41
C GLY A 178 10.72 11.28 15.86
N LEU A 179 9.77 11.74 16.69
CA LEU A 179 8.39 11.98 16.28
C LEU A 179 8.28 13.06 15.19
N LEU A 180 9.12 14.11 15.24
CA LEU A 180 9.17 15.12 14.19
C LEU A 180 9.68 14.54 12.86
N ALA A 181 10.68 13.66 12.89
CA ALA A 181 11.18 12.98 11.70
C ALA A 181 10.12 12.04 11.11
N GLU A 182 9.48 11.20 11.93
CA GLU A 182 8.40 10.30 11.51
C GLU A 182 7.21 11.09 10.94
N ARG A 183 6.85 12.22 11.55
CA ARG A 183 5.81 13.12 11.03
C ARG A 183 6.19 13.65 9.64
N ASP A 184 7.44 14.01 9.42
CA ASP A 184 7.89 14.53 8.13
C ASP A 184 7.91 13.44 7.04
N GLU A 185 8.30 12.21 7.37
CA GLU A 185 8.19 11.03 6.50
C GLU A 185 6.73 10.71 6.15
N ASN A 186 5.85 10.66 7.15
CA ASN A 186 4.43 10.42 6.94
C ASN A 186 3.80 11.52 6.06
N ARG A 187 4.18 12.78 6.28
CA ARG A 187 3.72 13.89 5.43
C ARG A 187 4.21 13.74 3.99
N GLN A 188 5.43 13.28 3.77
CA GLN A 188 5.95 13.00 2.44
C GLN A 188 5.19 11.85 1.79
N ARG A 189 4.92 10.78 2.54
CA ARG A 189 4.14 9.62 2.05
C ARG A 189 2.72 10.00 1.64
N ILE A 190 2.06 10.88 2.40
CA ILE A 190 0.73 11.41 2.05
C ILE A 190 0.78 12.15 0.72
N LYS A 191 1.77 13.04 0.51
CA LYS A 191 1.91 13.78 -0.75
C LYS A 191 2.10 12.88 -1.96
N GLU A 192 2.89 11.81 -1.82
CA GLU A 192 3.08 10.81 -2.89
C GLU A 192 1.76 10.11 -3.23
N LEU A 193 1.01 9.67 -2.23
CA LEU A 193 -0.29 9.03 -2.44
C LEU A 193 -1.33 9.99 -3.04
N GLU A 194 -1.31 11.26 -2.66
CA GLU A 194 -2.14 12.30 -3.28
C GLU A 194 -1.81 12.48 -4.76
N GLN A 195 -0.52 12.48 -5.11
CA GLN A 195 -0.05 12.55 -6.49
C GLN A 195 -0.48 11.30 -7.28
N ASP A 196 -0.30 10.11 -6.74
CA ASP A 196 -0.73 8.86 -7.37
C ASP A 196 -2.24 8.86 -7.61
N ALA A 197 -3.04 9.27 -6.61
CA ALA A 197 -4.49 9.38 -6.74
C ALA A 197 -4.90 10.40 -7.84
N ALA A 198 -4.20 11.53 -7.95
CA ALA A 198 -4.43 12.50 -9.02
C ALA A 198 -4.11 11.92 -10.41
N THR A 199 -2.99 11.19 -10.55
CA THR A 199 -2.64 10.54 -11.82
C THR A 199 -3.63 9.45 -12.23
N LEU A 200 -4.08 8.62 -11.29
CA LEU A 200 -5.10 7.60 -11.53
C LEU A 200 -6.44 8.22 -11.92
N THR A 201 -6.80 9.34 -11.30
CA THR A 201 -8.02 10.08 -11.66
C THR A 201 -7.93 10.63 -13.08
N GLN A 202 -6.79 11.17 -13.49
CA GLN A 202 -6.58 11.63 -14.86
C GLN A 202 -6.63 10.48 -15.87
N GLN A 203 -5.95 9.37 -15.59
CA GLN A 203 -5.99 8.17 -16.44
C GLN A 203 -7.41 7.63 -16.61
N LYS A 204 -8.21 7.62 -15.53
CA LYS A 204 -9.61 7.23 -15.59
C LYS A 204 -10.41 8.12 -16.55
N LEU A 205 -10.22 9.44 -16.47
CA LEU A 205 -10.90 10.40 -17.37
C LEU A 205 -10.48 10.19 -18.83
N ASP A 206 -9.20 9.92 -19.08
CA ASP A 206 -8.70 9.66 -20.43
C ASP A 206 -9.30 8.37 -21.03
N ILE A 207 -9.36 7.29 -20.23
CA ILE A 207 -9.99 6.03 -20.63
C ILE A 207 -11.49 6.21 -20.87
N GLU A 208 -12.19 6.96 -20.03
CA GLU A 208 -13.61 7.26 -20.19
C GLU A 208 -13.87 8.05 -21.48
N ALA A 209 -13.04 9.04 -21.79
CA ALA A 209 -13.10 9.77 -23.05
C ALA A 209 -12.80 8.89 -24.27
N GLU A 210 -11.84 7.98 -24.18
CA GLU A 210 -11.57 6.99 -25.25
C GLU A 210 -12.73 6.01 -25.45
N LEU A 211 -13.33 5.55 -24.37
CA LEU A 211 -14.50 4.69 -24.40
C LEU A 211 -15.67 5.39 -25.09
N ASP A 212 -15.92 6.67 -24.81
CA ASP A 212 -16.98 7.44 -25.46
C ASP A 212 -16.71 7.62 -26.96
N ARG A 213 -15.46 7.89 -27.37
CA ARG A 213 -15.08 7.89 -28.80
C ARG A 213 -15.30 6.52 -29.44
N MET A 214 -15.04 5.43 -28.73
CA MET A 214 -15.30 4.07 -29.24
C MET A 214 -16.79 3.79 -29.36
N LYS A 215 -17.63 4.20 -28.39
CA LYS A 215 -19.09 4.09 -28.47
C LYS A 215 -19.64 4.84 -29.69
N GLU A 216 -19.17 6.05 -29.96
CA GLU A 216 -19.60 6.81 -31.14
C GLU A 216 -19.20 6.12 -32.46
N ARG A 217 -17.99 5.55 -32.53
CA ARG A 217 -17.58 4.74 -33.68
C ARG A 217 -18.48 3.51 -33.87
N VAL A 218 -18.80 2.79 -32.80
CA VAL A 218 -19.70 1.63 -32.84
C VAL A 218 -21.11 2.03 -33.27
N LYS A 219 -21.65 3.14 -32.77
CA LYS A 219 -22.96 3.67 -33.20
C LYS A 219 -22.94 3.97 -34.70
N LYS A 220 -21.91 4.65 -35.20
CA LYS A 220 -21.76 4.97 -36.64
C LYS A 220 -21.70 3.70 -37.51
N MET A 221 -20.87 2.72 -37.13
CA MET A 221 -20.79 1.44 -37.85
C MET A 221 -22.12 0.66 -37.81
N THR A 222 -22.84 0.72 -36.69
CA THR A 222 -24.14 0.05 -36.54
C THR A 222 -25.19 0.66 -37.46
N ILE A 223 -25.23 1.99 -37.58
CA ILE A 223 -26.10 2.71 -38.53
C ILE A 223 -25.73 2.33 -39.96
N GLN A 224 -24.44 2.45 -40.33
CA GLN A 224 -23.96 2.10 -41.67
C GLN A 224 -24.35 0.66 -42.05
N ARG A 225 -24.12 -0.32 -41.17
CA ARG A 225 -24.49 -1.72 -41.42
C ARG A 225 -25.99 -1.89 -41.63
N ARG A 226 -26.82 -1.15 -40.88
CA ARG A 226 -28.27 -1.18 -41.04
C ARG A 226 -28.69 -0.60 -42.40
N ASP A 227 -28.05 0.48 -42.84
CA ASP A 227 -28.30 1.09 -44.14
C ASP A 227 -27.88 0.18 -45.28
N GLU A 228 -26.69 -0.43 -45.21
CA GLU A 228 -26.22 -1.46 -46.15
C GLU A 228 -27.16 -2.67 -46.19
N GLU A 229 -27.69 -3.11 -45.05
CA GLU A 229 -28.66 -4.20 -44.99
C GLU A 229 -30.01 -3.82 -45.61
N ASN A 230 -30.47 -2.57 -45.43
CA ASN A 230 -31.66 -2.07 -46.10
C ASN A 230 -31.45 -2.02 -47.62
N GLU A 231 -30.32 -1.48 -48.09
CA GLU A 231 -29.98 -1.42 -49.52
C GLU A 231 -29.92 -2.82 -50.15
N ARG A 232 -29.36 -3.80 -49.44
CA ARG A 232 -29.37 -5.21 -49.88
C ARG A 232 -30.78 -5.78 -50.00
N ARG A 233 -31.69 -5.43 -49.08
CA ARG A 233 -33.10 -5.87 -49.16
C ARG A 233 -33.80 -5.21 -50.35
N ASP A 234 -33.59 -3.91 -50.56
CA ASP A 234 -34.19 -3.19 -51.68
C ASP A 234 -33.73 -3.76 -53.02
N LEU A 235 -32.42 -4.01 -53.18
CA LEU A 235 -31.86 -4.66 -54.37
C LEU A 235 -32.39 -6.09 -54.55
N GLN A 236 -32.59 -6.83 -53.47
CA GLN A 236 -33.20 -8.17 -53.55
C GLN A 236 -34.64 -8.10 -54.07
N ILE A 237 -35.44 -7.15 -53.56
CA ILE A 237 -36.81 -6.94 -54.01
C ILE A 237 -36.83 -6.54 -55.50
N GLU A 238 -35.97 -5.61 -55.91
CA GLU A 238 -35.85 -5.20 -57.33
C GLU A 238 -35.44 -6.37 -58.23
N ASN A 239 -34.51 -7.20 -57.77
CA ASN A 239 -34.09 -8.40 -58.49
C ASN A 239 -35.22 -9.43 -58.64
N GLU A 240 -35.99 -9.66 -57.57
CA GLU A 240 -37.17 -10.53 -57.59
C GLU A 240 -38.25 -10.00 -58.55
N GLN A 241 -38.47 -8.68 -58.58
CA GLN A 241 -39.37 -8.01 -59.52
C GLN A 241 -38.89 -8.16 -60.97
N ALA A 242 -37.62 -7.88 -61.26
CA ALA A 242 -37.03 -8.05 -62.59
C ALA A 242 -37.12 -9.49 -63.08
N HIS A 243 -36.89 -10.47 -62.20
CA HIS A 243 -37.09 -11.89 -62.52
C HIS A 243 -38.57 -12.23 -62.82
N ALA A 244 -39.52 -11.64 -62.09
CA ALA A 244 -40.94 -11.81 -62.40
C ALA A 244 -41.30 -11.21 -63.76
N GLU A 245 -40.82 -10.00 -64.09
CA GLU A 245 -41.02 -9.37 -65.40
C GLU A 245 -40.42 -10.22 -66.53
N LEU A 246 -39.18 -10.72 -66.36
CA LEU A 246 -38.55 -11.61 -67.33
C LEU A 246 -39.39 -12.87 -67.59
N ARG A 247 -39.96 -13.48 -66.54
CA ARG A 247 -40.87 -14.63 -66.70
C ARG A 247 -42.10 -14.25 -67.53
N THR A 248 -42.74 -13.12 -67.24
CA THR A 248 -43.91 -12.68 -68.04
C THR A 248 -43.56 -12.38 -69.49
N LEU A 249 -42.38 -11.82 -69.76
CA LEU A 249 -41.91 -11.57 -71.12
C LEU A 249 -41.59 -12.88 -71.85
N GLN A 250 -40.99 -13.86 -71.18
CA GLN A 250 -40.76 -15.20 -71.72
C GLN A 250 -42.09 -15.88 -72.09
N GLU A 251 -43.08 -15.88 -71.20
CA GLU A 251 -44.41 -16.43 -71.48
C GLU A 251 -45.07 -15.77 -72.70
N ARG A 252 -44.97 -14.45 -72.82
CA ARG A 252 -45.46 -13.69 -73.99
C ARG A 252 -44.71 -14.03 -75.26
N LEU A 253 -43.38 -14.18 -75.19
CA LEU A 253 -42.56 -14.59 -76.33
C LEU A 253 -42.97 -15.99 -76.80
N GLU A 254 -43.05 -16.97 -75.90
CA GLU A 254 -43.48 -18.33 -76.24
C GLU A 254 -44.89 -18.36 -76.84
N ALA A 255 -45.82 -17.55 -76.32
CA ALA A 255 -47.16 -17.42 -76.89
C ALA A 255 -47.12 -16.85 -78.32
N SER A 256 -46.29 -15.83 -78.56
CA SER A 256 -46.06 -15.26 -79.89
C SER A 256 -45.42 -16.27 -80.84
N GLU A 257 -44.39 -17.00 -80.40
CA GLU A 257 -43.73 -18.05 -81.17
C GLU A 257 -44.74 -19.13 -81.60
N ARG A 258 -45.52 -19.68 -80.65
CA ARG A 258 -46.60 -20.64 -80.95
C ARG A 258 -47.59 -20.10 -82.00
N SER A 259 -47.95 -18.83 -81.92
CA SER A 259 -48.82 -18.17 -82.91
C SER A 259 -48.15 -18.06 -84.28
N THR A 260 -46.88 -17.64 -84.34
CA THR A 260 -46.13 -17.58 -85.60
C THR A 260 -45.92 -18.96 -86.22
N GLU A 261 -45.69 -20.00 -85.41
CA GLU A 261 -45.62 -21.39 -85.84
C GLU A 261 -46.95 -21.86 -86.45
N ALA A 262 -48.08 -21.51 -85.82
CA ALA A 262 -49.41 -21.82 -86.36
C ALA A 262 -49.59 -21.16 -87.74
N LEU A 263 -49.30 -19.87 -87.86
CA LEU A 263 -49.37 -19.15 -89.15
C LEU A 263 -48.41 -19.75 -90.20
N ARG A 264 -47.21 -20.19 -89.82
CA ARG A 264 -46.27 -20.88 -90.72
C ARG A 264 -46.85 -22.21 -91.22
N ARG A 265 -47.53 -22.98 -90.36
CA ARG A 265 -48.22 -24.22 -90.77
C ARG A 265 -49.34 -23.90 -91.76
N ASP A 266 -50.20 -22.93 -91.45
CA ASP A 266 -51.30 -22.51 -92.32
C ASP A 266 -50.78 -22.05 -93.70
N LEU A 267 -49.71 -21.26 -93.74
CA LEU A 267 -49.07 -20.84 -95.00
C LEU A 267 -48.50 -22.03 -95.80
N SER A 268 -47.89 -23.00 -95.13
CA SER A 268 -47.40 -24.23 -95.78
C SER A 268 -48.55 -25.07 -96.35
N GLU A 269 -49.65 -25.20 -95.60
CA GLU A 269 -50.85 -25.89 -96.05
C GLU A 269 -51.47 -25.20 -97.26
N LEU A 270 -51.63 -23.88 -97.22
CA LEU A 270 -52.08 -23.08 -98.37
C LEU A 270 -51.17 -23.24 -99.58
N GLY A 271 -49.84 -23.25 -99.37
CA GLY A 271 -48.86 -23.50 -100.44
C GLY A 271 -49.01 -24.90 -101.06
N SER A 272 -49.31 -25.91 -100.25
CA SER A 272 -49.59 -27.28 -100.72
C SER A 272 -50.90 -27.37 -101.51
N LEU A 273 -51.96 -26.72 -101.02
CA LEU A 273 -53.26 -26.64 -101.69
C LEU A 273 -53.14 -25.90 -103.02
N GLN A 274 -52.38 -24.81 -103.05
CA GLN A 274 -52.10 -24.06 -104.28
C GLN A 274 -51.32 -24.93 -105.29
N SER A 275 -50.29 -25.65 -104.84
CA SER A 275 -49.52 -26.55 -105.70
C SER A 275 -50.38 -27.68 -106.26
N HIS A 276 -51.27 -28.25 -105.43
CA HIS A 276 -52.24 -29.26 -105.84
C HIS A 276 -53.22 -28.71 -106.88
N SER A 277 -53.82 -27.55 -106.62
CA SER A 277 -54.72 -26.88 -107.58
C SER A 277 -54.02 -26.55 -108.91
N HIS A 278 -52.75 -26.13 -108.88
CA HIS A 278 -51.96 -25.94 -110.10
C HIS A 278 -51.72 -27.26 -110.86
N ALA A 279 -51.43 -28.36 -110.15
CA ALA A 279 -51.27 -29.68 -110.74
C ALA A 279 -52.58 -30.18 -111.38
N GLU A 280 -53.71 -30.06 -110.68
CA GLU A 280 -55.04 -30.38 -111.22
C GLU A 280 -55.36 -29.54 -112.45
N LEU A 281 -55.11 -28.22 -112.39
CA LEU A 281 -55.32 -27.33 -113.52
C LEU A 281 -54.44 -27.71 -114.72
N HIS A 282 -53.19 -28.11 -114.48
CA HIS A 282 -52.30 -28.61 -115.53
C HIS A 282 -52.82 -29.93 -116.13
N GLN A 283 -53.32 -30.85 -115.29
CA GLN A 283 -53.93 -32.10 -115.73
C GLN A 283 -55.17 -31.85 -116.60
N VAL A 284 -56.05 -30.93 -116.21
CA VAL A 284 -57.22 -30.53 -117.02
C VAL A 284 -56.79 -29.91 -118.34
N ARG A 285 -55.75 -29.06 -118.35
CA ARG A 285 -55.18 -28.51 -119.60
C ARG A 285 -54.67 -29.62 -120.53
N LEU A 286 -53.97 -30.62 -119.99
CA LEU A 286 -53.51 -31.80 -120.75
C LEU A 286 -54.68 -32.61 -121.31
N GLN A 287 -55.69 -32.91 -120.50
CA GLN A 287 -56.91 -33.62 -120.95
C GLN A 287 -57.63 -32.84 -122.04
N THR A 288 -57.75 -31.52 -121.89
CA THR A 288 -58.36 -30.64 -122.90
C THR A 288 -57.60 -30.70 -124.22
N ALA A 289 -56.25 -30.64 -124.18
CA ALA A 289 -55.42 -30.79 -125.37
C ALA A 289 -55.56 -32.17 -126.02
N GLN A 290 -55.65 -33.24 -125.22
CA GLN A 290 -55.88 -34.61 -125.70
C GLN A 290 -57.24 -34.77 -126.38
N MET A 291 -58.31 -34.26 -125.77
CA MET A 291 -59.66 -34.26 -126.37
C MET A 291 -59.70 -33.44 -127.65
N SER A 292 -58.99 -32.30 -127.70
CA SER A 292 -58.87 -31.48 -128.92
C SER A 292 -58.14 -32.24 -130.05
N LEU A 293 -57.08 -32.99 -129.71
CA LEU A 293 -56.39 -33.87 -130.65
C LEU A 293 -57.33 -34.97 -131.17
N GLN A 294 -58.06 -35.67 -130.29
CA GLN A 294 -59.04 -36.69 -130.69
C GLN A 294 -60.13 -36.11 -131.60
N LEU A 295 -60.65 -34.92 -131.28
CA LEU A 295 -61.60 -34.20 -132.12
C LEU A 295 -60.99 -33.92 -133.51
N SER A 296 -59.74 -33.48 -133.57
CA SER A 296 -59.05 -33.21 -134.84
C SER A 296 -58.82 -34.48 -135.67
N GLN A 297 -58.48 -35.61 -135.03
CA GLN A 297 -58.33 -36.92 -135.67
C GLN A 297 -59.68 -37.43 -136.21
N ALA A 298 -60.76 -37.32 -135.43
CA ALA A 298 -62.10 -37.68 -135.88
C ALA A 298 -62.57 -36.82 -137.06
N ASN A 299 -62.28 -35.51 -137.04
CA ASN A 299 -62.55 -34.61 -138.16
C ASN A 299 -61.74 -34.97 -139.42
N LEU A 300 -60.47 -35.38 -139.26
CA LEU A 300 -59.65 -35.86 -140.38
C LEU A 300 -60.21 -37.15 -140.95
N ALA A 301 -60.52 -38.15 -140.11
CA ALA A 301 -61.10 -39.42 -140.53
C ALA A 301 -62.45 -39.22 -141.25
N LEU A 302 -63.28 -38.29 -140.77
CA LEU A 302 -64.52 -37.90 -141.44
C LEU A 302 -64.25 -37.34 -142.86
N ARG A 303 -63.24 -36.47 -143.00
CA ARG A 303 -62.86 -35.91 -144.32
C ARG A 303 -62.27 -36.97 -145.25
N GLU A 304 -61.43 -37.86 -144.73
CA GLU A 304 -60.89 -38.99 -145.48
C GLU A 304 -62.02 -39.91 -145.96
N GLY A 305 -62.97 -40.26 -145.09
CA GLY A 305 -64.15 -41.06 -145.45
C GLY A 305 -65.06 -40.37 -146.47
N GLN A 306 -65.22 -39.05 -146.38
CA GLN A 306 -65.93 -38.27 -147.40
C GLN A 306 -65.19 -38.29 -148.76
N ALA A 307 -63.86 -38.21 -148.75
CA ALA A 307 -63.04 -38.26 -149.95
C ALA A 307 -63.04 -39.64 -150.61
N THR A 308 -62.92 -40.72 -149.83
CA THR A 308 -63.01 -42.10 -150.34
C THR A 308 -64.37 -42.37 -150.94
N TRP A 309 -65.45 -41.96 -150.26
CA TRP A 309 -66.81 -42.09 -150.80
C TRP A 309 -67.01 -41.30 -152.10
N ALA A 310 -66.46 -40.09 -152.18
CA ALA A 310 -66.49 -39.30 -153.41
C ALA A 310 -65.76 -40.01 -154.56
N GLN A 311 -64.63 -40.65 -154.26
CA GLN A 311 -63.84 -41.40 -155.24
C GLN A 311 -64.53 -42.70 -155.68
N GLU A 312 -65.09 -43.48 -154.74
CA GLU A 312 -65.88 -44.68 -155.04
C GLU A 312 -67.08 -44.35 -155.94
N ARG A 313 -67.80 -43.27 -155.63
CA ARG A 313 -68.92 -42.80 -156.45
C ARG A 313 -68.49 -42.45 -157.88
N GLU A 314 -67.32 -41.84 -158.05
CA GLU A 314 -66.76 -41.51 -159.37
C GLU A 314 -66.36 -42.78 -160.14
N THR A 315 -65.73 -43.76 -159.48
CA THR A 315 -65.40 -45.04 -160.11
C THR A 315 -66.65 -45.83 -160.53
N LEU A 316 -67.70 -45.83 -159.71
CA LEU A 316 -68.99 -46.43 -160.04
C LEU A 316 -69.65 -45.73 -161.24
N ARG A 317 -69.55 -44.40 -161.30
CA ARG A 317 -70.03 -43.60 -162.44
C ARG A 317 -69.31 -43.99 -163.73
N GLN A 318 -67.99 -44.09 -163.69
CA GLN A 318 -67.16 -44.50 -164.84
C GLN A 318 -67.48 -45.94 -165.28
N SER A 319 -67.68 -46.87 -164.33
CA SER A 319 -68.14 -48.24 -164.62
C SER A 319 -69.49 -48.24 -165.33
N ALA A 320 -70.44 -47.45 -164.85
CA ALA A 320 -71.76 -47.35 -165.47
C ALA A 320 -71.71 -46.73 -166.88
N GLU A 321 -70.79 -45.79 -167.13
CA GLU A 321 -70.54 -45.24 -168.47
C GLU A 321 -69.97 -46.30 -169.43
N LEU A 322 -69.01 -47.12 -168.98
CA LEU A 322 -68.48 -48.23 -169.78
C LEU A 322 -69.55 -49.27 -170.12
N ASP A 323 -70.45 -49.57 -169.18
CA ASP A 323 -71.57 -50.49 -169.43
C ASP A 323 -72.61 -49.90 -170.37
N LYS A 324 -72.88 -48.59 -170.28
CA LYS A 324 -73.73 -47.88 -171.25
C LYS A 324 -73.14 -47.97 -172.66
N ASP A 325 -71.82 -47.79 -172.81
CA ASP A 325 -71.14 -47.91 -174.10
C ASP A 325 -71.18 -49.35 -174.65
N ARG A 326 -71.09 -50.37 -173.79
CA ARG A 326 -71.29 -51.77 -174.17
C ARG A 326 -72.69 -52.03 -174.69
N ILE A 327 -73.72 -51.53 -173.98
CA ILE A 327 -75.12 -51.66 -174.39
C ILE A 327 -75.34 -50.99 -175.76
N LEU A 328 -74.82 -49.78 -175.96
CA LEU A 328 -74.94 -49.08 -177.25
C LEU A 328 -74.25 -49.80 -178.42
N LYS A 329 -73.19 -50.58 -178.17
CA LYS A 329 -72.58 -51.44 -179.19
C LYS A 329 -73.48 -52.62 -179.53
N LEU A 330 -74.00 -53.32 -178.52
CA LEU A 330 -74.92 -54.44 -178.70
C LEU A 330 -76.21 -54.02 -179.42
N SER A 331 -76.77 -52.84 -179.10
CA SER A 331 -77.95 -52.31 -179.80
C SER A 331 -77.71 -52.08 -181.29
N ARG A 332 -76.52 -51.62 -181.67
CA ARG A 332 -76.14 -51.44 -183.09
C ARG A 332 -75.98 -52.77 -183.82
N GLU A 333 -75.47 -53.80 -183.16
CA GLU A 333 -75.37 -55.14 -183.73
C GLU A 333 -76.74 -55.78 -183.92
N LEU A 334 -77.65 -55.58 -182.96
CA LEU A 334 -79.03 -56.07 -183.01
C LEU A 334 -79.80 -55.42 -184.17
N GLN A 335 -79.65 -54.11 -184.37
CA GLN A 335 -80.31 -53.40 -185.46
C GLN A 335 -79.86 -53.86 -186.85
N LYS A 336 -78.57 -54.16 -187.04
CA LYS A 336 -78.06 -54.75 -188.30
C LYS A 336 -78.63 -56.14 -188.59
N LYS A 337 -78.87 -56.93 -187.55
CA LYS A 337 -79.48 -58.26 -187.67
C LYS A 337 -80.97 -58.17 -188.03
N GLU A 338 -81.67 -57.16 -187.51
CA GLU A 338 -83.07 -56.85 -187.82
C GLU A 338 -83.25 -56.46 -189.30
N GLU A 339 -82.37 -55.60 -189.82
CA GLU A 339 -82.37 -55.17 -191.22
C GLU A 339 -82.17 -56.34 -192.18
N TRP A 340 -81.22 -57.23 -191.87
CA TRP A 340 -80.95 -58.44 -192.66
C TRP A 340 -82.15 -59.39 -192.72
N LEU A 341 -82.89 -59.51 -191.62
CA LEU A 341 -84.10 -60.34 -191.55
C LEU A 341 -85.27 -59.78 -192.37
N GLN A 342 -85.35 -58.46 -192.55
CA GLN A 342 -86.37 -57.82 -193.39
C GLN A 342 -86.10 -58.06 -194.87
N GLU A 343 -84.85 -57.99 -195.31
CA GLU A 343 -84.46 -58.24 -196.70
C GLU A 343 -84.82 -59.68 -197.13
N GLU A 344 -84.54 -60.68 -196.29
CA GLU A 344 -84.84 -62.09 -196.62
C GLU A 344 -86.36 -62.35 -196.77
N ARG A 345 -87.19 -61.67 -195.97
CA ARG A 345 -88.66 -61.76 -196.10
C ARG A 345 -89.16 -61.20 -197.41
N THR A 346 -88.59 -60.08 -197.86
CA THR A 346 -88.97 -59.43 -199.12
C THR A 346 -88.57 -60.21 -200.36
N GLU A 347 -87.51 -61.03 -200.30
CA GLU A 347 -87.14 -61.92 -201.41
C GLU A 347 -88.05 -63.15 -201.50
N ARG A 348 -88.49 -63.68 -200.36
CA ARG A 348 -89.36 -64.86 -200.30
C ARG A 348 -90.75 -64.60 -200.89
N GLU A 349 -91.28 -63.41 -200.66
CA GLU A 349 -92.58 -62.96 -201.16
C GLU A 349 -92.58 -62.72 -202.68
N LYS A 350 -91.42 -62.34 -203.25
CA LYS A 350 -91.23 -62.24 -204.72
C LYS A 350 -91.27 -63.60 -205.43
N LEU A 351 -90.69 -64.63 -204.82
CA LEU A 351 -90.58 -65.96 -205.42
C LEU A 351 -91.93 -66.71 -205.47
N GLU A 352 -92.88 -66.42 -204.57
CA GLU A 352 -94.21 -67.04 -204.57
C GLU A 352 -95.12 -66.51 -205.70
N VAL A 353 -94.93 -65.27 -206.14
CA VAL A 353 -95.76 -64.64 -207.19
C VAL A 353 -95.40 -65.15 -208.59
N GLU A 354 -94.16 -65.60 -208.81
CA GLU A 354 -93.71 -66.07 -210.13
C GLU A 354 -94.17 -67.50 -210.48
N LEU A 355 -94.50 -68.34 -209.49
CA LEU A 355 -94.89 -69.74 -209.68
C LEU A 355 -96.36 -69.96 -210.10
N GLY A 356 -97.21 -68.92 -210.03
CA GLY A 356 -98.66 -69.01 -210.31
C GLY A 356 -99.07 -68.85 -211.79
N ASN A 357 -98.21 -68.27 -212.63
CA ASN A 357 -98.57 -67.81 -213.98
C ASN A 357 -98.29 -68.81 -215.12
N GLU A 358 -97.88 -70.05 -214.84
CA GLU A 358 -97.30 -70.97 -215.85
C GLU A 358 -98.16 -72.19 -216.27
N LYS A 359 -99.49 -72.21 -216.03
CA LYS A 359 -100.35 -73.39 -216.39
C LYS A 359 -101.68 -73.09 -217.11
N ASP A 360 -101.71 -72.16 -218.06
CA ASP A 360 -102.73 -72.07 -219.11
C ASP A 360 -102.08 -71.87 -220.51
N CYS A 361 -102.42 -72.75 -221.47
CA CYS A 361 -102.07 -72.77 -222.92
C CYS A 361 -100.87 -73.63 -223.44
N ASN A 362 -101.07 -74.97 -223.52
CA ASN A 362 -100.62 -75.92 -224.58
C ASN A 362 -101.32 -77.29 -224.27
N ARG A 363 -102.04 -78.03 -225.13
CA ARG A 363 -102.28 -78.02 -226.58
C ARG A 363 -103.40 -79.04 -226.94
N VAL A 364 -104.03 -78.84 -228.09
CA VAL A 364 -105.06 -79.63 -228.79
C VAL A 364 -104.53 -80.98 -229.39
N ASN A 365 -105.37 -82.04 -229.31
CA ASN A 365 -105.49 -83.36 -229.99
C ASN A 365 -104.30 -84.37 -229.88
N ILE A 366 -104.46 -85.71 -229.73
CA ILE A 366 -105.36 -86.78 -230.28
C ILE A 366 -105.27 -88.00 -229.30
N PRO A 367 -106.13 -89.06 -229.26
CA PRO A 367 -107.50 -89.28 -229.76
C PRO A 367 -108.59 -89.34 -228.67
#